data_AF-A0AAN7V1A3-F1
#
_entry.id   AF-A0AAN7V1A3-F1
#
_cell.length_a   1.000
_cell.length_b   1.000
_cell.length_c   1.000
_cell.angle_alpha   90.00
_cell.angle_beta   90.00
_cell.angle_gamma   90.00
#
_symmetry.space_group_name_H-M   'P 1'
#
loop_
_entity.id
_entity.type
_entity.pdbx_description
1 polymer ?
#
loop_
_entity_poly.entity_id
_entity_poly.type
_entity_poly.pdbx_seq_one_letter_code
_entity_poly.pdbx_strand_id
1 'polypeptide(L)'
;MWQNKWINGDNQPRTAIDAFLKADESFFPIIKDLLQILATLPCSTATPERSFSTLRRLKSWLRNSILNERLNGLALMSVHRDIYINSEDVINKFCLKKRNVHL
;
A
#
# COMPACT_ATOMS: atom_id res chain seq x y z
N MET A 1 -39.11 -4.72 -8.73
CA MET A 1 -39.56 -5.12 -7.37
C MET A 1 -38.86 -4.35 -6.27
N TRP A 2 -37.53 -4.37 -6.13
CA TRP A 2 -36.82 -3.57 -5.12
C TRP A 2 -36.99 -2.06 -5.29
N GLN A 3 -36.80 -1.54 -6.52
CA GLN A 3 -37.02 -0.12 -6.81
C GLN A 3 -38.49 0.27 -6.53
N ASN A 4 -39.46 -0.55 -6.93
CA ASN A 4 -40.88 -0.33 -6.65
C ASN A 4 -41.24 -0.30 -5.16
N LYS A 5 -40.47 -0.95 -4.28
CA LYS A 5 -40.62 -0.87 -2.81
C LYS A 5 -40.42 0.57 -2.31
N TRP A 6 -39.58 1.34 -2.98
CA TRP A 6 -39.21 2.70 -2.59
C TRP A 6 -40.01 3.78 -3.33
N ILE A 7 -40.77 3.42 -4.37
CA ILE A 7 -41.62 4.36 -5.11
C ILE A 7 -42.81 4.84 -4.25
N ASN A 8 -43.25 4.04 -3.26
CA ASN A 8 -44.43 4.31 -2.43
C ASN A 8 -44.11 4.58 -0.95
N GLY A 9 -42.85 4.73 -0.55
CA GLY A 9 -42.45 4.85 0.86
C GLY A 9 -41.48 5.99 1.14
N ASP A 10 -41.77 6.82 2.15
CA ASP A 10 -41.01 8.03 2.53
C ASP A 10 -39.55 7.79 2.99
N ASN A 11 -39.12 6.54 3.16
CA ASN A 11 -37.85 6.18 3.81
C ASN A 11 -36.77 5.66 2.85
N GLN A 12 -36.68 6.20 1.64
CA GLN A 12 -35.66 5.83 0.65
C GLN A 12 -34.24 6.06 1.21
N PRO A 13 -33.36 5.04 1.18
CA PRO A 13 -31.98 5.17 1.64
C PRO A 13 -31.18 6.09 0.70
N ARG A 14 -30.52 7.11 1.26
CA ARG A 14 -29.68 8.06 0.50
C ARG A 14 -28.23 7.58 0.33
N THR A 15 -27.81 6.62 1.14
CA THR A 15 -26.44 6.07 1.13
C THR A 15 -26.50 4.55 0.95
N ALA A 16 -25.48 3.99 0.29
CA ALA A 16 -25.37 2.55 0.06
C ALA A 16 -25.42 1.73 1.36
N ILE A 17 -24.91 2.29 2.46
CA ILE A 17 -24.92 1.69 3.79
C ILE A 17 -26.35 1.58 4.35
N ASP A 18 -27.15 2.65 4.25
CA ASP A 18 -28.55 2.63 4.69
C ASP A 18 -29.40 1.68 3.85
N ALA A 19 -29.09 1.58 2.55
CA ALA A 19 -29.76 0.66 1.65
C ALA A 19 -29.44 -0.80 2.00
N PHE A 20 -28.20 -1.08 2.38
CA PHE A 20 -27.76 -2.39 2.84
C PHE A 20 -28.46 -2.80 4.14
N LEU A 21 -28.56 -1.90 5.12
CA LEU A 21 -29.21 -2.20 6.40
C LEU A 21 -30.72 -2.43 6.28
N LYS A 22 -31.39 -1.80 5.30
CA LYS A 22 -32.83 -1.96 5.03
C LYS A 22 -33.14 -3.08 4.03
N ALA A 23 -32.13 -3.71 3.44
CA ALA A 23 -32.29 -4.83 2.52
C ALA A 23 -32.45 -6.14 3.30
N ASP A 24 -33.63 -6.73 3.19
CA ASP A 24 -33.91 -8.03 3.78
C ASP A 24 -33.26 -9.13 2.94
N GLU A 25 -32.38 -9.90 3.56
CA GLU A 25 -31.56 -10.95 2.93
C GLU A 25 -32.42 -12.05 2.30
N SER A 26 -33.61 -12.28 2.85
CA SER A 26 -34.52 -13.33 2.40
C SER A 26 -35.24 -12.97 1.09
N PHE A 27 -35.46 -11.68 0.84
CA PHE A 27 -36.22 -11.21 -0.33
C PHE A 27 -35.33 -10.69 -1.46
N PHE A 28 -34.16 -10.13 -1.13
CA PHE A 28 -33.27 -9.52 -2.13
C PHE A 28 -31.79 -9.85 -1.88
N PRO A 29 -31.40 -11.14 -1.85
CA PRO A 29 -30.03 -11.57 -1.53
C PRO A 29 -29.00 -10.94 -2.49
N ILE A 30 -29.28 -10.97 -3.80
CA ILE A 30 -28.38 -10.42 -4.83
C ILE A 30 -28.17 -8.90 -4.66
N ILE A 31 -29.21 -8.16 -4.25
CA ILE A 31 -29.12 -6.71 -4.07
C ILE A 31 -28.33 -6.37 -2.81
N LYS A 32 -28.50 -7.17 -1.75
CA LYS A 32 -27.72 -7.06 -0.52
C LYS A 32 -26.24 -7.33 -0.78
N ASP A 33 -25.92 -8.37 -1.53
CA ASP A 33 -24.53 -8.71 -1.90
C ASP A 33 -23.88 -7.59 -2.73
N LEU A 34 -24.59 -7.04 -3.71
CA LEU A 34 -24.11 -5.91 -4.50
C LEU A 34 -23.88 -4.65 -3.66
N LEU A 35 -24.76 -4.35 -2.71
CA LEU A 35 -24.61 -3.24 -1.78
C LEU A 35 -23.45 -3.47 -0.80
N GLN A 36 -23.21 -4.71 -0.38
CA GLN A 36 -22.07 -5.07 0.46
C GLN A 36 -20.74 -4.89 -0.28
N ILE A 37 -20.67 -5.33 -1.55
CA ILE A 37 -19.50 -5.13 -2.40
C ILE A 37 -19.26 -3.63 -2.59
N LEU A 38 -20.31 -2.84 -2.84
CA LEU A 38 -20.23 -1.39 -2.98
C LEU A 38 -19.81 -0.68 -1.67
N ALA A 39 -20.19 -1.21 -0.51
CA ALA A 39 -19.82 -0.66 0.80
C ALA A 39 -18.39 -1.04 1.23
N THR A 40 -17.94 -2.25 0.87
CA THR A 40 -16.60 -2.79 1.20
C THR A 40 -15.52 -2.35 0.20
N LEU A 41 -15.89 -2.13 -1.05
CA LEU A 41 -15.09 -1.41 -2.03
C LEU A 41 -15.53 0.05 -1.98
N PRO A 42 -15.02 0.88 -1.06
CA PRO A 42 -15.44 2.26 -0.99
C PRO A 42 -15.33 2.87 -2.38
N CYS A 43 -16.44 3.42 -2.87
CA CYS A 43 -16.49 4.35 -4.00
C CYS A 43 -15.73 5.63 -3.60
N SER A 44 -14.42 5.47 -3.45
CA SER A 44 -13.41 6.46 -3.14
C SER A 44 -12.14 5.94 -3.80
N THR A 45 -12.25 5.60 -5.08
CA THR A 45 -11.15 5.16 -5.95
C THR A 45 -9.96 6.12 -5.90
N ALA A 46 -10.18 7.39 -5.56
CA ALA A 46 -9.13 8.39 -5.48
C ALA A 46 -8.09 8.19 -4.36
N THR A 47 -8.46 7.64 -3.19
CA THR A 47 -7.55 7.58 -2.02
C THR A 47 -6.61 6.37 -2.05
N PRO A 48 -7.09 5.13 -2.32
CA PRO A 48 -6.22 3.95 -2.39
C PRO A 48 -5.30 4.00 -3.61
N GLU A 49 -5.78 4.42 -4.80
CA GLU A 49 -4.96 4.47 -6.01
C GLU A 49 -3.78 5.43 -5.87
N ARG A 50 -4.00 6.60 -5.27
CA ARG A 50 -2.93 7.57 -4.97
C ARG A 50 -1.95 7.02 -3.94
N SER A 51 -2.44 6.38 -2.88
CA SER A 51 -1.59 5.76 -1.84
C SER A 51 -0.79 4.57 -2.37
N PHE A 52 -1.39 3.69 -3.17
CA PHE A 52 -0.68 2.56 -3.79
C PHE A 52 0.34 3.02 -4.85
N SER A 53 0.00 4.04 -5.65
CA SER A 53 0.93 4.60 -6.65
C SER A 53 2.15 5.24 -5.99
N THR A 54 1.95 6.04 -4.93
CA THR A 54 3.05 6.67 -4.18
C THR A 54 3.92 5.63 -3.48
N LEU A 55 3.33 4.63 -2.82
CA LEU A 55 4.08 3.53 -2.20
C LEU A 55 4.87 2.70 -3.23
N ARG A 56 4.27 2.41 -4.39
CA ARG A 56 4.95 1.68 -5.47
C ARG A 56 6.15 2.45 -6.01
N ARG A 57 6.02 3.77 -6.18
CA ARG A 57 7.13 4.65 -6.60
C ARG A 57 8.23 4.70 -5.54
N LEU A 58 7.90 4.89 -4.26
CA LEU A 58 8.86 4.92 -3.16
C LEU A 58 9.62 3.59 -3.02
N LYS A 59 8.92 2.46 -3.06
CA LYS A 59 9.53 1.12 -3.01
C LYS A 59 10.48 0.89 -4.19
N SER A 60 10.10 1.34 -5.38
CA SER A 60 10.92 1.21 -6.58
C SER A 60 12.17 2.08 -6.49
N TRP A 61 12.03 3.32 -6.02
CA TRP A 61 13.16 4.24 -5.82
C TRP A 61 14.14 3.72 -4.78
N LEU A 62 13.66 3.30 -3.59
CA LEU A 62 14.50 2.71 -2.54
C LEU A 62 15.24 1.46 -3.04
N ARG A 63 14.54 0.55 -3.73
CA ARG A 63 15.16 -0.66 -4.28
C ARG A 63 16.25 -0.32 -5.31
N ASN A 64 15.97 0.61 -6.21
CA ASN A 64 16.94 1.03 -7.23
C ASN A 64 18.13 1.75 -6.60
N SER A 65 17.92 2.63 -5.63
CA SER A 65 18.99 3.34 -4.92
C SER A 65 19.89 2.37 -4.14
N ILE A 66 19.31 1.44 -3.38
CA ILE A 66 20.08 0.41 -2.65
C ILE A 66 20.84 -0.50 -3.62
N LEU A 67 20.20 -0.92 -4.70
CA LEU A 67 20.85 -1.76 -5.70
C LEU A 67 22.00 -0.99 -6.37
N ASN A 68 21.82 0.28 -6.71
CA ASN A 68 22.84 1.10 -7.34
C ASN A 68 24.04 1.35 -6.41
N GLU A 69 23.83 1.75 -5.16
CA GLU A 69 24.95 1.99 -4.23
C GLU A 69 25.71 0.71 -3.90
N ARG A 70 24.99 -0.38 -3.63
CA ARG A 70 25.61 -1.68 -3.32
C ARG A 70 26.30 -2.28 -4.52
N LEU A 71 25.68 -2.23 -5.71
CA LEU A 71 26.27 -2.73 -6.94
C LEU A 71 27.50 -1.90 -7.33
N ASN A 72 27.45 -0.58 -7.17
CA ASN A 72 28.60 0.29 -7.42
C ASN A 72 29.75 -0.03 -6.46
N GLY A 73 29.47 -0.22 -5.16
CA GLY A 73 30.47 -0.66 -4.19
C GLY A 73 31.08 -2.03 -4.53
N LEU A 74 30.24 -3.00 -4.91
CA LEU A 74 30.68 -4.34 -5.31
C LEU A 74 31.47 -4.33 -6.62
N ALA A 75 31.07 -3.52 -7.61
CA ALA A 75 31.79 -3.34 -8.85
C ALA A 75 33.17 -2.73 -8.59
N LEU A 76 33.26 -1.71 -7.71
CA LEU A 76 34.53 -1.11 -7.32
C LEU A 76 35.46 -2.12 -6.64
N MET A 77 34.94 -2.95 -5.73
CA MET A 77 35.70 -4.03 -5.09
C MET A 77 36.12 -5.13 -6.08
N SER A 78 35.28 -5.41 -7.08
CA SER A 78 35.60 -6.42 -8.11
C SER A 78 36.68 -5.94 -9.07
N VAL A 79 36.71 -4.65 -9.40
CA VAL A 79 37.74 -4.03 -10.25
C VAL A 79 39.07 -3.91 -9.50
N HIS A 80 39.02 -3.49 -8.22
CA HIS A 80 40.20 -3.26 -7.39
C HIS A 80 40.48 -4.45 -6.45
N ARG A 81 40.53 -5.66 -7.01
CA ARG A 81 40.76 -6.90 -6.24
C ARG A 81 42.19 -7.01 -5.70
N ASP A 82 43.11 -6.28 -6.30
CA ASP A 82 44.52 -6.15 -5.93
C ASP A 82 44.74 -5.34 -4.65
N ILE A 83 43.74 -4.59 -4.19
CA ILE A 83 43.80 -3.84 -2.94
C ILE A 83 43.48 -4.78 -1.77
N TYR A 84 44.48 -5.04 -0.92
CA TYR A 84 44.27 -5.76 0.34
C TYR A 84 43.46 -4.88 1.31
N ILE A 85 42.25 -5.32 1.67
CA ILE A 85 41.39 -4.65 2.62
C ILE A 85 41.49 -5.39 3.96
N ASN A 86 42.14 -4.77 4.96
CA ASN A 86 42.19 -5.31 6.31
C ASN A 86 40.81 -5.21 6.98
N SER A 87 40.32 -6.34 7.49
CA SER A 87 39.00 -6.42 8.13
C SER A 87 38.93 -5.58 9.40
N GLU A 88 40.02 -5.49 10.16
CA GLU A 88 40.07 -4.73 11.41
C GLU A 88 39.94 -3.21 11.18
N ASP A 89 40.58 -2.71 10.12
CA ASP A 89 40.51 -1.29 9.75
C ASP A 89 39.10 -0.90 9.28
N VAL A 90 38.42 -1.79 8.55
CA VAL A 90 37.03 -1.60 8.16
C VAL A 90 36.13 -1.53 9.41
N ILE A 91 36.29 -2.48 10.33
CA ILE A 91 35.51 -2.52 11.58
C ILE A 91 35.73 -1.25 12.40
N ASN A 92 36.99 -0.85 12.61
CA ASN A 92 37.32 0.38 13.34
C ASN A 92 36.72 1.62 12.67
N LYS A 93 36.78 1.72 11.34
CA LYS A 93 36.18 2.84 10.59
C LYS A 93 34.65 2.86 10.69
N PHE A 94 33.99 1.70 10.74
CA PHE A 94 32.55 1.61 11.00
C PHE A 94 32.19 1.97 12.45
N CYS A 95 33.01 1.59 13.43
CA CYS A 95 32.82 1.95 14.84
C CYS A 95 32.98 3.45 15.10
N LEU A 96 33.92 4.10 14.42
CA LEU A 96 34.14 5.56 14.53
C LEU A 96 33.07 6.39 13.83
N LYS A 97 32.32 5.81 12.88
CA LYS A 97 31.20 6.48 12.22
C LYS A 97 30.03 6.58 13.20
N LYS A 98 29.74 7.80 13.68
CA LYS A 98 28.64 8.06 14.63
C LYS A 98 27.34 7.46 14.09
N ARG A 99 26.82 6.47 14.82
CA ARG A 99 25.53 5.84 14.55
C ARG A 99 24.47 6.86 14.94
N ASN A 100 23.81 7.49 13.98
CA ASN A 100 22.61 8.28 14.26
C ASN A 100 21.46 7.30 14.57
N VAL A 101 21.49 6.72 15.77
CA VAL A 101 20.34 6.04 16.35
C VAL A 101 19.41 7.13 16.88
N HIS A 102 18.39 7.47 16.10
CA HIS A 102 17.26 8.24 16.59
C HIS A 102 16.36 7.30 17.40
N LEU A 103 16.25 7.57 18.71
CA LEU A 103 15.03 7.31 19.49
C LEU A 103 14.00 8.41 19.16
#